data_AF-A0A2D8VBJ6-F1
#
_entry.id   AF-A0A2D8VBJ6-F1
#
_cell.length_a   1.000
_cell.length_b   1.000
_cell.length_c   1.000
_cell.angle_alpha   90.00
_cell.angle_beta   90.00
_cell.angle_gamma   90.00
#
_symmetry.space_group_name_H-M   'P 1'
#
loop_
_entity.id
_entity.type
_entity.pdbx_description
1 polymer ?
#
loop_
_entity_poly.entity_id
_entity_poly.type
_entity_poly.pdbx_seq_one_letter_code
_entity_poly.pdbx_strand_id
1 'polypeptide(L)'
;FAEEVSPKDRLIVETLTRLNRFDVSGNEKWKGAVERFARSQRGEEGYFELVEQFSVEAELPELLRLVQENPAGGRAAKAVQVVFALGKHEKLSSLLAAGPGKKADAIAELISFVKTPQAEKLLERYKALNKPSSTPGKGAPAILSTPEDIKALAARVGNAEEGKAVFQKFCFACHKAGTIGIDYGPGLSEIGAKLPKSELIIAIVKPNAGISFDYEGWTLETKQGSFLAGIISEGEEELTVRMAGGVSQKIQKKDVAKRTKMEASLMPEGLHLAMSEKELVDLVEFLAGLK
;
A
#
# COMPACT_ATOMS: atom_id res chain seq x y z
N PHE A 1 -33.58 22.37 4.23
CA PHE A 1 -34.56 21.49 4.90
C PHE A 1 -34.79 20.30 3.99
N ALA A 2 -34.34 19.10 4.39
CA ALA A 2 -34.61 17.89 3.63
C ALA A 2 -36.08 17.49 3.86
N GLU A 3 -36.85 17.26 2.80
CA GLU A 3 -38.22 16.72 2.92
C GLU A 3 -38.20 15.31 3.55
N GLU A 4 -39.07 15.07 4.52
CA GLU A 4 -39.27 13.77 5.15
C GLU A 4 -39.97 12.77 4.22
N VAL A 5 -39.69 11.47 4.39
CA VAL A 5 -40.30 10.42 3.58
C VAL A 5 -41.78 10.27 3.90
N SER A 6 -42.66 10.36 2.90
CA SER A 6 -44.11 10.21 3.10
C SER A 6 -44.54 8.74 2.95
N PRO A 7 -45.71 8.33 3.51
CA PRO A 7 -46.29 7.01 3.25
C PRO A 7 -46.50 6.72 1.75
N LYS A 8 -46.77 7.78 0.98
CA LYS A 8 -46.93 7.70 -0.48
C LYS A 8 -45.60 7.40 -1.18
N ASP A 9 -44.49 7.93 -0.70
CA ASP A 9 -43.16 7.62 -1.24
C ASP A 9 -42.82 6.14 -1.04
N ARG A 10 -43.13 5.57 0.14
CA ARG A 10 -42.93 4.13 0.41
C ARG A 10 -43.71 3.25 -0.56
N LEU A 11 -45.00 3.55 -0.74
CA LEU A 11 -45.85 2.80 -1.66
C LEU A 11 -45.35 2.87 -3.11
N ILE A 12 -44.88 4.05 -3.54
CA ILE A 12 -44.28 4.22 -4.87
C ILE A 12 -43.05 3.32 -4.99
N VAL A 13 -42.12 3.37 -4.04
CA VAL A 13 -40.88 2.58 -4.11
C VAL A 13 -41.16 1.08 -4.05
N GLU A 14 -42.00 0.59 -3.13
CA GLU A 14 -42.38 -0.83 -3.05
C GLU A 14 -42.98 -1.34 -4.37
N THR A 15 -43.80 -0.51 -5.02
CA THR A 15 -44.39 -0.84 -6.33
C THR A 15 -43.30 -0.91 -7.40
N LEU A 16 -42.41 0.08 -7.44
CA LEU A 16 -41.33 0.16 -8.42
C LEU A 16 -40.30 -0.96 -8.22
N THR A 17 -40.01 -1.37 -6.99
CA THR A 17 -39.04 -2.43 -6.70
C THR A 17 -39.49 -3.79 -7.26
N ARG A 18 -40.81 -4.02 -7.34
CA ARG A 18 -41.40 -5.22 -7.96
C ARG A 18 -41.28 -5.22 -9.49
N LEU A 19 -41.11 -4.04 -10.09
CA LEU A 19 -40.89 -3.88 -11.52
C LEU A 19 -39.38 -3.97 -11.78
N ASN A 20 -38.91 -5.17 -12.12
CA ASN A 20 -37.49 -5.48 -12.25
C ASN A 20 -36.78 -4.51 -13.25
N ARG A 21 -35.82 -3.72 -12.75
CA ARG A 21 -35.02 -2.73 -13.50
C ARG A 21 -35.83 -1.61 -14.19
N PHE A 22 -36.71 -0.96 -13.44
CA PHE A 22 -37.47 0.21 -13.90
C PHE A 22 -36.65 1.51 -13.80
N ASP A 23 -36.44 2.20 -14.92
CA ASP A 23 -35.79 3.52 -14.95
C ASP A 23 -36.75 4.64 -14.52
N VAL A 24 -36.46 5.27 -13.38
CA VAL A 24 -37.24 6.39 -12.82
C VAL A 24 -36.78 7.75 -13.32
N SER A 25 -35.69 7.83 -14.11
CA SER A 25 -35.09 9.09 -14.54
C SER A 25 -36.04 9.98 -15.36
N GLY A 26 -36.97 9.36 -16.10
CA GLY A 26 -37.99 10.07 -16.88
C GLY A 26 -39.20 10.57 -16.06
N ASN A 27 -39.24 10.35 -14.75
CA ASN A 27 -40.37 10.74 -13.89
C ASN A 27 -39.88 11.40 -12.59
N GLU A 28 -39.83 12.73 -12.58
CA GLU A 28 -39.38 13.54 -11.44
C GLU A 28 -40.09 13.21 -10.12
N LYS A 29 -41.38 12.86 -10.17
CA LYS A 29 -42.14 12.49 -8.97
C LYS A 29 -41.66 11.16 -8.39
N TRP A 30 -41.41 10.16 -9.24
CA TRP A 30 -40.93 8.85 -8.80
C TRP A 30 -39.46 8.91 -8.39
N LYS A 31 -38.64 9.62 -9.15
CA LYS A 31 -37.25 9.91 -8.79
C LYS A 31 -37.14 10.57 -7.42
N GLY A 32 -37.91 11.64 -7.15
CA GLY A 32 -37.92 12.29 -5.85
C GLY A 32 -38.41 11.39 -4.71
N ALA A 33 -39.39 10.51 -4.96
CA ALA A 33 -39.85 9.53 -3.99
C ALA A 33 -38.75 8.50 -3.64
N VAL A 34 -38.06 7.98 -4.66
CA VAL A 34 -36.95 7.05 -4.50
C VAL A 34 -35.79 7.71 -3.75
N GLU A 35 -35.41 8.93 -4.08
CA GLU A 35 -34.32 9.66 -3.40
C GLU A 35 -34.61 9.90 -1.91
N ARG A 36 -35.83 10.36 -1.58
CA ARG A 36 -36.26 10.52 -0.18
C ARG A 36 -36.26 9.19 0.57
N PHE A 37 -36.78 8.15 -0.08
CA PHE A 37 -36.86 6.83 0.53
C PHE A 37 -35.46 6.23 0.76
N ALA A 38 -34.57 6.27 -0.23
CA ALA A 38 -33.19 5.79 -0.10
C ALA A 38 -32.45 6.47 1.06
N ARG A 39 -32.60 7.78 1.21
CA ARG A 39 -32.03 8.52 2.35
C ARG A 39 -32.55 8.02 3.70
N SER A 40 -33.84 7.67 3.79
CA SER A 40 -34.44 7.13 5.02
C SER A 40 -33.95 5.72 5.37
N GLN A 41 -33.39 4.98 4.40
CA GLN A 41 -32.89 3.62 4.58
C GLN A 41 -31.39 3.57 4.90
N ARG A 42 -30.71 4.71 5.06
CA ARG A 42 -29.26 4.72 5.38
C ARG A 42 -28.96 3.93 6.64
N GLY A 43 -28.15 2.88 6.48
CA GLY A 43 -27.74 2.01 7.58
C GLY A 43 -28.67 0.81 7.83
N GLU A 44 -29.78 0.71 7.12
CA GLU A 44 -30.66 -0.47 7.12
C GLU A 44 -30.18 -1.52 6.10
N GLU A 45 -30.71 -2.73 6.24
CA GLU A 45 -30.56 -3.80 5.25
C GLU A 45 -31.31 -3.44 3.96
N GLY A 46 -30.69 -3.67 2.79
CA GLY A 46 -31.31 -3.33 1.50
C GLY A 46 -31.01 -1.92 0.97
N TYR A 47 -30.32 -1.07 1.73
CA TYR A 47 -29.97 0.30 1.30
C TYR A 47 -29.16 0.32 0.00
N PHE A 48 -28.12 -0.52 -0.10
CA PHE A 48 -27.21 -0.52 -1.25
C PHE A 48 -27.90 -1.04 -2.51
N GLU A 49 -28.70 -2.10 -2.34
CA GLU A 49 -29.51 -2.72 -3.38
C GLU A 49 -30.52 -1.72 -3.96
N LEU A 50 -31.17 -0.95 -3.10
CA LEU A 50 -32.10 0.11 -3.51
C LEU A 50 -31.38 1.22 -4.30
N VAL A 51 -30.24 1.71 -3.79
CA VAL A 51 -29.47 2.77 -4.47
C VAL A 51 -28.96 2.31 -5.83
N GLU A 52 -28.49 1.07 -5.93
CA GLU A 52 -28.04 0.46 -7.17
C GLU A 52 -29.20 0.26 -8.16
N GLN A 53 -30.30 -0.35 -7.71
CA GLN A 53 -31.45 -0.68 -8.55
C GLN A 53 -32.03 0.54 -9.28
N PHE A 54 -32.09 1.68 -8.60
CA PHE A 54 -32.65 2.92 -9.16
C PHE A 54 -31.60 3.95 -9.56
N SER A 55 -30.31 3.59 -9.53
CA SER A 55 -29.20 4.48 -9.88
C SER A 55 -29.25 5.84 -9.16
N VAL A 56 -29.48 5.84 -7.84
CA VAL A 56 -29.75 7.05 -7.05
C VAL A 56 -28.48 7.88 -6.82
N GLU A 57 -28.11 8.71 -7.80
CA GLU A 57 -26.88 9.52 -7.75
C GLU A 57 -26.82 10.49 -6.56
N ALA A 58 -27.98 10.93 -6.05
CA ALA A 58 -28.07 11.83 -4.89
C ALA A 58 -27.44 11.24 -3.61
N GLU A 59 -27.29 9.92 -3.54
CA GLU A 59 -26.69 9.22 -2.39
C GLU A 59 -25.17 9.07 -2.48
N LEU A 60 -24.54 9.51 -3.59
CA LEU A 60 -23.10 9.45 -3.79
C LEU A 60 -22.27 10.04 -2.63
N PRO A 61 -22.61 11.20 -2.02
CA PRO A 61 -21.86 11.74 -0.88
C PRO A 61 -21.84 10.79 0.34
N GLU A 62 -22.95 10.09 0.59
CA GLU A 62 -23.05 9.14 1.70
C GLU A 62 -22.20 7.88 1.43
N LEU A 63 -22.25 7.36 0.19
CA LEU A 63 -21.42 6.23 -0.22
C LEU A 63 -19.92 6.55 -0.05
N LEU A 64 -19.48 7.75 -0.47
CA LEU A 64 -18.08 8.18 -0.31
C LEU A 64 -17.70 8.37 1.16
N ARG A 65 -18.61 8.90 1.99
CA ARG A 65 -18.40 9.04 3.43
C ARG A 65 -18.14 7.68 4.10
N LEU A 66 -18.97 6.67 3.78
CA LEU A 66 -18.81 5.30 4.30
C LEU A 66 -17.45 4.71 3.95
N VAL A 67 -16.97 4.95 2.72
CA VAL A 67 -15.65 4.50 2.25
C VAL A 67 -14.52 5.22 2.99
N GLN A 68 -14.64 6.52 3.25
CA GLN A 68 -13.58 7.33 3.87
C GLN A 68 -13.45 7.12 5.40
N GLU A 69 -14.56 6.87 6.07
CA GLU A 69 -14.60 6.69 7.53
C GLU A 69 -14.03 5.34 7.96
N ASN A 70 -14.51 4.25 7.34
CA ASN A 70 -14.09 2.88 7.70
C ASN A 70 -13.92 2.00 6.44
N PRO A 71 -12.82 2.16 5.69
CA PRO A 71 -12.56 1.40 4.47
C PRO A 71 -12.33 -0.10 4.70
N ALA A 72 -12.11 -0.55 5.94
CA ALA A 72 -12.04 -1.99 6.27
C ALA A 72 -13.42 -2.60 6.60
N GLY A 73 -14.49 -1.80 6.65
CA GLY A 73 -15.82 -2.25 7.02
C GLY A 73 -16.62 -2.83 5.86
N GLY A 74 -17.48 -3.83 6.13
CA GLY A 74 -18.32 -4.45 5.11
C GLY A 74 -19.29 -3.50 4.38
N ARG A 75 -19.67 -2.38 5.02
CA ARG A 75 -20.47 -1.31 4.38
C ARG A 75 -19.66 -0.54 3.33
N ALA A 76 -18.37 -0.34 3.54
CA ALA A 76 -17.50 0.33 2.58
C ALA A 76 -17.31 -0.52 1.31
N ALA A 77 -17.19 -1.86 1.45
CA ALA A 77 -17.12 -2.77 0.31
C ALA A 77 -18.34 -2.65 -0.61
N LYS A 78 -19.54 -2.65 -0.02
CA LYS A 78 -20.81 -2.47 -0.74
C LYS A 78 -20.93 -1.08 -1.34
N ALA A 79 -20.54 -0.04 -0.60
CA ALA A 79 -20.52 1.32 -1.12
C ALA A 79 -19.62 1.46 -2.36
N VAL A 80 -18.43 0.85 -2.37
CA VAL A 80 -17.54 0.83 -3.54
C VAL A 80 -18.22 0.16 -4.73
N GLN A 81 -18.84 -1.01 -4.56
CA GLN A 81 -19.57 -1.70 -5.63
C GLN A 81 -20.68 -0.82 -6.23
N VAL A 82 -21.50 -0.19 -5.38
CA VAL A 82 -22.56 0.71 -5.83
C VAL A 82 -21.99 1.94 -6.57
N VAL A 83 -20.90 2.53 -6.09
CA VAL A 83 -20.25 3.67 -6.81
C VAL A 83 -19.80 3.29 -8.22
N PHE A 84 -19.32 2.05 -8.42
CA PHE A 84 -19.01 1.54 -9.75
C PHE A 84 -20.25 1.28 -10.59
N ALA A 85 -21.31 0.71 -10.01
CA ALA A 85 -22.59 0.48 -10.68
C ALA A 85 -23.22 1.79 -11.17
N LEU A 86 -23.09 2.87 -10.39
CA LEU A 86 -23.52 4.23 -10.76
C LEU A 86 -22.62 4.90 -11.83
N GLY A 87 -21.52 4.27 -12.23
CA GLY A 87 -20.54 4.87 -13.14
C GLY A 87 -19.76 6.05 -12.55
N LYS A 88 -19.79 6.26 -11.23
CA LYS A 88 -19.14 7.39 -10.53
C LYS A 88 -17.78 7.05 -9.93
N HIS A 89 -17.12 6.01 -10.43
CA HIS A 89 -15.81 5.53 -9.98
C HIS A 89 -14.71 6.61 -9.97
N GLU A 90 -14.80 7.64 -10.82
CA GLU A 90 -13.85 8.76 -10.80
C GLU A 90 -13.87 9.54 -9.47
N LYS A 91 -14.93 9.46 -8.66
CA LYS A 91 -14.94 10.04 -7.31
C LYS A 91 -14.05 9.28 -6.32
N LEU A 92 -13.94 7.96 -6.46
CA LEU A 92 -13.02 7.16 -5.65
C LEU A 92 -11.56 7.51 -5.94
N SER A 93 -11.24 7.97 -7.16
CA SER A 93 -9.90 8.45 -7.49
C SER A 93 -9.46 9.61 -6.59
N SER A 94 -10.37 10.52 -6.23
CA SER A 94 -10.07 11.64 -5.34
C SER A 94 -9.73 11.21 -3.91
N LEU A 95 -10.32 10.11 -3.43
CA LEU A 95 -10.00 9.52 -2.13
C LEU A 95 -8.63 8.83 -2.12
N LEU A 96 -8.18 8.37 -3.29
CA LEU A 96 -6.86 7.77 -3.50
C LEU A 96 -5.79 8.80 -3.89
N ALA A 97 -6.18 10.03 -4.25
CA ALA A 97 -5.29 11.06 -4.79
C ALA A 97 -4.24 11.55 -3.78
N ALA A 98 -4.50 11.41 -2.48
CA ALA A 98 -3.54 11.71 -1.42
C ALA A 98 -2.33 10.74 -1.41
N GLY A 99 -2.39 9.68 -2.22
CA GLY A 99 -1.32 8.69 -2.34
C GLY A 99 -1.44 7.54 -1.33
N PRO A 100 -0.44 6.65 -1.34
CA PRO A 100 -0.45 5.45 -0.53
C PRO A 100 -0.50 5.72 0.98
N GLY A 101 -1.21 4.87 1.72
CA GLY A 101 -1.36 4.95 3.16
C GLY A 101 -2.51 4.08 3.64
N LYS A 102 -2.53 3.72 4.93
CA LYS A 102 -3.45 2.71 5.50
C LYS A 102 -4.91 2.80 5.01
N LYS A 103 -5.47 4.01 4.90
CA LYS A 103 -6.82 4.22 4.40
C LYS A 103 -6.92 4.02 2.88
N ALA A 104 -5.99 4.57 2.11
CA ALA A 104 -5.96 4.44 0.66
C ALA A 104 -5.70 2.99 0.22
N ASP A 105 -4.84 2.26 0.96
CA ASP A 105 -4.55 0.84 0.71
C ASP A 105 -5.79 -0.02 0.93
N ALA A 106 -6.53 0.22 2.02
CA ALA A 106 -7.79 -0.46 2.27
C ALA A 106 -8.85 -0.14 1.19
N ILE A 107 -8.94 1.12 0.72
CA ILE A 107 -9.83 1.49 -0.39
C ILE A 107 -9.43 0.79 -1.69
N ALA A 108 -8.13 0.71 -1.99
CA ALA A 108 -7.62 0.01 -3.15
C ALA A 108 -7.91 -1.50 -3.07
N GLU A 109 -7.77 -2.11 -1.90
CA GLU A 109 -8.18 -3.49 -1.68
C GLU A 109 -9.67 -3.70 -1.98
N LEU A 110 -10.55 -2.81 -1.48
CA LEU A 110 -11.98 -2.85 -1.79
C LEU A 110 -12.26 -2.79 -3.30
N ILE A 111 -11.59 -1.88 -4.02
CA ILE A 111 -11.73 -1.71 -5.47
C ILE A 111 -11.29 -2.98 -6.21
N SER A 112 -10.31 -3.72 -5.69
CA SER A 112 -9.82 -4.97 -6.30
C SER A 112 -10.88 -6.07 -6.39
N PHE A 113 -11.95 -6.00 -5.59
CA PHE A 113 -13.06 -6.95 -5.62
C PHE A 113 -14.12 -6.62 -6.68
N VAL A 114 -14.11 -5.43 -7.29
CA VAL A 114 -15.17 -5.00 -8.25
C VAL A 114 -15.00 -5.62 -9.64
N LYS A 115 -13.80 -6.11 -10.00
CA LYS A 115 -13.50 -6.87 -11.23
C LYS A 115 -14.07 -6.25 -12.53
N THR A 116 -13.94 -4.93 -12.70
CA THR A 116 -14.29 -4.20 -13.94
C THR A 116 -13.07 -3.53 -14.57
N PRO A 117 -13.05 -3.25 -15.89
CA PRO A 117 -11.96 -2.52 -16.54
C PRO A 117 -11.69 -1.15 -15.91
N GLN A 118 -12.73 -0.47 -15.43
CA GLN A 118 -12.62 0.80 -14.74
C GLN A 118 -11.95 0.64 -13.37
N ALA A 119 -12.26 -0.44 -12.64
CA ALA A 119 -11.62 -0.76 -11.37
C ALA A 119 -10.13 -1.10 -11.58
N GLU A 120 -9.81 -1.91 -12.60
CA GLU A 120 -8.43 -2.21 -12.98
C GLU A 120 -7.67 -0.94 -13.34
N LYS A 121 -8.24 -0.07 -14.18
CA LYS A 121 -7.62 1.21 -14.54
C LYS A 121 -7.38 2.12 -13.33
N LEU A 122 -8.32 2.15 -12.38
CA LEU A 122 -8.18 2.94 -11.16
C LEU A 122 -7.10 2.36 -10.25
N LEU A 123 -7.01 1.03 -10.15
CA LEU A 123 -5.95 0.35 -9.40
C LEU A 123 -4.59 0.53 -10.07
N GLU A 124 -4.50 0.49 -11.40
CA GLU A 124 -3.25 0.77 -12.09
C GLU A 124 -2.81 2.22 -11.89
N ARG A 125 -3.75 3.19 -11.86
CA ARG A 125 -3.46 4.58 -11.47
C ARG A 125 -2.98 4.67 -10.02
N TYR A 126 -3.66 4.01 -9.08
CA TYR A 126 -3.27 4.02 -7.66
C TYR A 126 -1.93 3.32 -7.43
N LYS A 127 -1.72 2.15 -8.04
CA LYS A 127 -0.43 1.48 -8.09
C LYS A 127 0.61 2.33 -8.79
N ALA A 128 0.26 3.19 -9.74
CA ALA A 128 1.18 4.17 -10.33
C ALA A 128 1.49 5.36 -9.39
N LEU A 129 0.63 5.65 -8.41
CA LEU A 129 0.96 6.52 -7.27
C LEU A 129 1.89 5.81 -6.27
N ASN A 130 1.84 4.48 -6.22
CA ASN A 130 2.71 3.59 -5.43
C ASN A 130 3.97 3.16 -6.19
N LYS A 131 3.97 3.25 -7.52
CA LYS A 131 5.18 3.31 -8.33
C LYS A 131 5.82 4.63 -7.93
N PRO A 132 7.11 4.66 -7.61
CA PRO A 132 7.83 5.92 -7.51
C PRO A 132 7.51 6.72 -8.77
N SER A 133 6.85 7.85 -8.60
CA SER A 133 6.43 8.69 -9.72
C SER A 133 7.66 8.96 -10.58
N SER A 134 7.60 8.57 -11.84
CA SER A 134 8.45 9.05 -12.92
C SER A 134 8.18 10.54 -13.25
N THR A 135 7.79 11.32 -12.25
CA THR A 135 7.89 12.77 -12.25
C THR A 135 8.90 13.10 -11.16
N PRO A 136 10.08 13.64 -11.51
CA PRO A 136 11.10 13.93 -10.53
C PRO A 136 10.47 14.82 -9.46
N GLY A 137 10.55 14.40 -8.19
CA GLY A 137 10.71 15.41 -7.15
C GLY A 137 11.80 16.33 -7.65
N LYS A 138 11.61 17.65 -7.57
CA LYS A 138 12.70 18.60 -7.84
C LYS A 138 13.87 18.20 -6.91
N GLY A 139 14.80 17.39 -7.42
CA GLY A 139 15.89 16.77 -6.66
C GLY A 139 15.94 15.23 -6.55
N ALA A 140 14.96 14.45 -7.03
CA ALA A 140 15.13 12.99 -7.13
C ALA A 140 16.16 12.71 -8.24
N PRO A 141 17.25 11.98 -7.98
CA PRO A 141 18.25 11.73 -9.00
C PRO A 141 17.61 10.86 -10.08
N ALA A 142 17.37 11.45 -11.25
CA ALA A 142 17.27 10.71 -12.51
C ALA A 142 18.61 10.03 -12.89
N ILE A 143 19.56 9.92 -11.95
CA ILE A 143 21.00 9.70 -12.12
C ILE A 143 21.40 8.30 -11.64
N LEU A 144 20.60 7.26 -11.90
CA LEU A 144 20.96 5.89 -11.50
C LEU A 144 20.53 4.83 -12.52
N SER A 145 20.27 5.25 -13.77
CA SER A 145 19.86 4.32 -14.83
C SER A 145 21.07 3.65 -15.47
N THR A 146 22.24 4.28 -15.40
CA THR A 146 23.49 3.77 -16.00
C THR A 146 24.61 3.60 -14.97
N PRO A 147 25.59 2.70 -15.23
CA PRO A 147 26.81 2.63 -14.42
C PRO A 147 27.60 3.95 -14.34
N GLU A 148 27.54 4.76 -15.39
CA GLU A 148 28.19 6.08 -15.47
C GLU A 148 27.60 7.05 -14.46
N ASP A 149 26.28 7.03 -14.28
CA ASP A 149 25.59 7.87 -13.32
C ASP A 149 25.98 7.52 -11.87
N ILE A 150 26.06 6.22 -11.56
CA ILE A 150 26.51 5.71 -10.25
C ILE A 150 27.94 6.17 -9.98
N LYS A 151 28.82 6.07 -10.98
CA LYS A 151 30.22 6.52 -10.86
C LYS A 151 30.30 8.03 -10.62
N ALA A 152 29.48 8.82 -11.31
CA ALA A 152 29.42 10.26 -11.15
C ALA A 152 28.94 10.66 -9.74
N LEU A 153 27.96 9.95 -9.17
CA LEU A 153 27.51 10.17 -7.79
C LEU A 153 28.54 9.71 -6.76
N ALA A 154 29.15 8.54 -6.96
CA ALA A 154 30.16 7.99 -6.06
C ALA A 154 31.42 8.88 -5.95
N ALA A 155 31.73 9.65 -6.99
CA ALA A 155 32.85 10.59 -7.03
C ALA A 155 32.59 11.87 -6.20
N ARG A 156 31.34 12.13 -5.81
CA ARG A 156 31.00 13.31 -5.02
C ARG A 156 31.34 13.11 -3.55
N VAL A 157 31.58 14.22 -2.87
CA VAL A 157 31.79 14.26 -1.42
C VAL A 157 30.50 14.77 -0.78
N GLY A 158 29.91 13.94 0.06
CA GLY A 158 28.73 14.27 0.86
C GLY A 158 29.08 14.83 2.22
N ASN A 159 28.05 15.14 3.01
CA ASN A 159 28.18 15.46 4.42
C ASN A 159 27.77 14.23 5.26
N ALA A 160 28.72 13.66 6.00
CA ALA A 160 28.47 12.46 6.82
C ALA A 160 27.50 12.70 7.99
N GLU A 161 27.41 13.91 8.54
CA GLU A 161 26.47 14.24 9.62
C GLU A 161 25.03 14.26 9.09
N GLU A 162 24.81 14.92 7.96
CA GLU A 162 23.51 14.88 7.25
C GLU A 162 23.18 13.45 6.79
N GLY A 163 24.19 12.71 6.32
CA GLY A 163 24.05 11.30 5.92
C GLY A 163 23.58 10.39 7.04
N LYS A 164 24.02 10.67 8.28
CA LYS A 164 23.53 9.96 9.47
C LYS A 164 22.03 10.21 9.71
N ALA A 165 21.55 11.43 9.48
CA ALA A 165 20.12 11.74 9.58
C ALA A 165 19.31 11.00 8.49
N VAL A 166 19.85 10.91 7.28
CA VAL A 166 19.25 10.11 6.18
C VAL A 166 19.21 8.62 6.55
N PHE A 167 20.29 8.08 7.12
CA PHE A 167 20.33 6.70 7.62
C PHE A 167 19.23 6.45 8.67
N GLN A 168 19.06 7.38 9.62
CA GLN A 168 18.01 7.30 10.65
C GLN A 168 16.60 7.37 10.08
N LYS A 169 16.40 8.02 8.93
CA LYS A 169 15.10 8.14 8.27
C LYS A 169 14.74 6.88 7.48
N PHE A 170 15.70 6.27 6.78
CA PHE A 170 15.41 5.25 5.78
C PHE A 170 15.96 3.85 6.08
N CYS A 171 17.09 3.75 6.80
CA CYS A 171 17.81 2.49 6.97
C CYS A 171 17.65 1.87 8.36
N PHE A 172 17.39 2.71 9.39
CA PHE A 172 17.41 2.30 10.80
C PHE A 172 16.42 1.17 11.16
N ALA A 173 15.29 1.09 10.45
CA ALA A 173 14.25 0.12 10.73
C ALA A 173 14.71 -1.33 10.47
N CYS A 174 15.77 -1.49 9.67
CA CYS A 174 16.30 -2.79 9.29
C CYS A 174 17.78 -2.95 9.61
N HIS A 175 18.58 -1.90 9.49
CA HIS A 175 20.04 -1.99 9.64
C HIS A 175 20.53 -1.29 10.90
N LYS A 176 21.60 -1.87 11.47
CA LYS A 176 22.32 -1.31 12.60
C LYS A 176 23.66 -0.72 12.17
N ALA A 177 23.94 0.51 12.58
CA ALA A 177 25.23 1.19 12.44
C ALA A 177 25.68 1.71 13.81
N GLY A 178 26.72 1.11 14.36
CA GLY A 178 27.13 1.32 15.75
C GLY A 178 26.01 0.94 16.73
N THR A 179 25.52 1.92 17.48
CA THR A 179 24.40 1.76 18.43
C THR A 179 23.04 2.16 17.85
N ILE A 180 22.98 2.60 16.59
CA ILE A 180 21.77 3.14 15.96
C ILE A 180 21.13 2.09 15.06
N GLY A 181 19.82 1.91 15.18
CA GLY A 181 19.01 1.05 14.30
C GLY A 181 18.76 -0.35 14.87
N ILE A 182 18.20 -1.21 14.03
CA ILE A 182 17.73 -2.56 14.38
C ILE A 182 18.61 -3.61 13.72
N ASP A 183 18.82 -4.74 14.40
CA ASP A 183 19.55 -5.90 13.89
C ASP A 183 18.59 -6.87 13.18
N TYR A 184 18.13 -6.47 12.00
CA TYR A 184 17.28 -7.30 11.13
C TYR A 184 18.00 -7.66 9.83
N GLY A 185 18.48 -6.65 9.10
CA GLY A 185 19.33 -6.78 7.93
C GLY A 185 20.83 -6.76 8.29
N PRO A 186 21.73 -6.88 7.30
CA PRO A 186 23.17 -6.90 7.53
C PRO A 186 23.67 -5.72 8.36
N GLY A 187 24.56 -5.97 9.32
CA GLY A 187 25.20 -4.90 10.09
C GLY A 187 26.02 -3.97 9.19
N LEU A 188 25.87 -2.65 9.39
CA LEU A 188 26.50 -1.63 8.55
C LEU A 188 27.64 -0.88 9.26
N SER A 189 27.95 -1.19 10.53
CA SER A 189 28.98 -0.51 11.32
C SER A 189 30.39 -0.48 10.71
N GLU A 190 30.70 -1.40 9.79
CA GLU A 190 32.01 -1.51 9.13
C GLU A 190 31.86 -1.54 7.59
N ILE A 191 30.71 -1.12 7.06
CA ILE A 191 30.40 -1.31 5.64
C ILE A 191 31.34 -0.53 4.72
N GLY A 192 31.83 0.63 5.16
CA GLY A 192 32.77 1.47 4.43
C GLY A 192 34.18 0.88 4.31
N ALA A 193 34.51 -0.14 5.12
CA ALA A 193 35.73 -0.93 4.94
C ALA A 193 35.55 -2.06 3.91
N LYS A 194 34.30 -2.48 3.66
CA LYS A 194 33.94 -3.62 2.81
C LYS A 194 33.56 -3.22 1.39
N LEU A 195 32.84 -2.12 1.23
CA LEU A 195 32.30 -1.66 -0.05
C LEU A 195 32.76 -0.24 -0.38
N PRO A 196 33.22 0.02 -1.61
CA PRO A 196 33.43 1.39 -2.07
C PRO A 196 32.08 2.09 -2.30
N LYS A 197 32.11 3.43 -2.38
CA LYS A 197 30.90 4.28 -2.55
C LYS A 197 30.00 3.85 -3.72
N SER A 198 30.57 3.42 -4.84
CA SER A 198 29.80 2.93 -5.99
C SER A 198 28.98 1.69 -5.67
N GLU A 199 29.56 0.73 -4.95
CA GLU A 199 28.86 -0.51 -4.56
C GLU A 199 27.83 -0.25 -3.46
N LEU A 200 28.10 0.70 -2.55
CA LEU A 200 27.10 1.17 -1.58
C LEU A 200 25.86 1.74 -2.29
N ILE A 201 26.07 2.57 -3.32
CA ILE A 201 24.97 3.10 -4.13
C ILE A 201 24.23 1.96 -4.83
N ILE A 202 24.95 1.01 -5.45
CA ILE A 202 24.32 -0.14 -6.12
C ILE A 202 23.46 -0.95 -5.14
N ALA A 203 23.95 -1.24 -3.94
CA ALA A 203 23.22 -1.99 -2.93
C ALA A 203 21.93 -1.29 -2.49
N ILE A 204 21.95 0.06 -2.38
CA ILE A 204 20.76 0.86 -2.02
C ILE A 204 19.75 0.91 -3.16
N VAL A 205 20.24 0.98 -4.40
CA VAL A 205 19.42 1.21 -5.59
C VAL A 205 18.83 -0.09 -6.13
N LYS A 206 19.62 -1.17 -6.08
CA LYS A 206 19.31 -2.50 -6.60
C LYS A 206 19.51 -3.56 -5.51
N PRO A 207 18.68 -3.56 -4.44
CA PRO A 207 18.83 -4.50 -3.33
C PRO A 207 18.63 -5.98 -3.72
N ASN A 208 18.05 -6.25 -4.89
CA ASN A 208 17.90 -7.58 -5.47
C ASN A 208 19.13 -8.06 -6.27
N ALA A 209 20.05 -7.17 -6.64
CA ALA A 209 21.22 -7.53 -7.45
C ALA A 209 22.24 -8.39 -6.67
N GLY A 210 22.23 -8.29 -5.35
CA GLY A 210 23.05 -9.09 -4.46
C GLY A 210 22.42 -9.15 -3.09
N ILE A 211 21.93 -10.33 -2.72
CA ILE A 211 21.42 -10.59 -1.36
C ILE A 211 22.59 -11.16 -0.55
N SER A 212 22.91 -10.52 0.58
CA SER A 212 23.96 -10.99 1.47
C SER A 212 23.67 -12.42 1.96
N PHE A 213 24.71 -13.24 2.02
CA PHE A 213 24.65 -14.57 2.61
C PHE A 213 24.10 -14.50 4.05
N ASP A 214 23.21 -15.42 4.42
CA ASP A 214 22.45 -15.47 5.68
C ASP A 214 21.36 -14.40 5.86
N TYR A 215 21.07 -13.60 4.83
CA TYR A 215 20.01 -12.59 4.85
C TYR A 215 18.93 -12.81 3.78
N GLU A 216 18.89 -14.00 3.17
CA GLU A 216 17.81 -14.34 2.26
C GLU A 216 16.46 -14.46 2.97
N GLY A 217 15.42 -13.93 2.33
CA GLY A 217 14.06 -14.02 2.82
C GLY A 217 13.46 -15.41 2.61
N TRP A 218 12.65 -15.84 3.57
CA TRP A 218 11.89 -17.08 3.51
C TRP A 218 10.46 -16.82 3.95
N THR A 219 9.52 -17.48 3.28
CA THR A 219 8.14 -17.65 3.77
C THR A 219 8.01 -19.03 4.38
N LEU A 220 7.42 -19.12 5.57
CA LEU A 220 7.22 -20.35 6.32
C LEU A 220 5.75 -20.53 6.66
N GLU A 221 5.24 -21.74 6.42
CA GLU A 221 3.91 -22.18 6.79
C GLU A 221 4.04 -23.25 7.88
N THR A 222 3.35 -23.07 9.00
CA THR A 222 3.30 -24.07 10.08
C THR A 222 2.15 -25.05 9.86
N LYS A 223 2.24 -26.25 10.43
CA LYS A 223 1.17 -27.26 10.39
C LYS A 223 -0.13 -26.80 11.05
N GLN A 224 -0.05 -25.79 11.91
CA GLN A 224 -1.19 -25.14 12.55
C GLN A 224 -1.79 -23.99 11.71
N GLY A 225 -1.29 -23.77 10.49
CA GLY A 225 -1.80 -22.77 9.53
C GLY A 225 -1.26 -21.35 9.72
N SER A 226 -0.19 -21.16 10.51
CA SER A 226 0.44 -19.84 10.64
C SER A 226 1.39 -19.58 9.47
N PHE A 227 1.38 -18.35 8.96
CA PHE A 227 2.31 -17.89 7.92
C PHE A 227 3.28 -16.85 8.50
N LEU A 228 4.57 -17.10 8.35
CA LEU A 228 5.67 -16.22 8.79
C LEU A 228 6.55 -15.86 7.60
N ALA A 229 7.10 -14.64 7.59
CA ALA A 229 8.05 -14.19 6.58
C ALA A 229 9.24 -13.48 7.23
N GLY A 230 10.46 -13.89 6.89
CA GLY A 230 11.66 -13.35 7.48
C GLY A 230 12.93 -14.11 7.14
N ILE A 231 13.98 -13.86 7.92
CA ILE A 231 15.27 -14.55 7.82
C ILE A 231 15.20 -15.78 8.72
N ILE A 232 15.67 -16.92 8.23
CA ILE A 232 15.68 -18.18 9.00
C ILE A 232 17.11 -18.49 9.44
N SER A 233 17.29 -18.74 10.73
CA SER A 233 18.50 -19.36 11.28
C SER A 233 18.16 -20.77 11.78
N GLU A 234 19.03 -21.72 11.45
CA GLU A 234 18.85 -23.14 11.78
C GLU A 234 19.52 -23.49 13.12
N GLY A 235 18.76 -24.10 14.03
CA GLY A 235 19.29 -24.84 15.18
C GLY A 235 19.26 -26.34 14.91
N GLU A 236 19.48 -27.19 15.93
CA GLU A 236 19.39 -28.65 15.76
C GLU A 236 17.93 -29.11 15.54
N GLU A 237 17.05 -28.83 16.49
CA GLU A 237 15.64 -29.25 16.46
C GLU A 237 14.65 -28.12 16.13
N GLU A 238 15.10 -26.87 16.24
CA GLU A 238 14.31 -25.66 16.01
C GLU A 238 14.92 -24.76 14.94
N LEU A 239 14.09 -23.89 14.39
CA LEU A 239 14.49 -22.78 13.53
C LEU A 239 14.01 -21.48 14.14
N THR A 240 14.83 -20.44 14.03
CA THR A 240 14.49 -19.08 14.45
C THR A 240 14.12 -18.28 13.22
N VAL A 241 12.88 -17.80 13.16
CA VAL A 241 12.42 -16.86 12.14
C VAL A 241 12.54 -15.46 12.69
N ARG A 242 13.49 -14.69 12.17
CA ARG A 242 13.63 -13.25 12.46
C ARG A 242 12.81 -12.47 11.44
N MET A 243 11.77 -11.81 11.91
CA MET A 243 10.81 -11.01 11.14
C MET A 243 11.18 -9.52 11.16
N ALA A 244 10.59 -8.76 10.23
CA ALA A 244 10.82 -7.32 10.11
C ALA A 244 10.57 -6.60 11.45
N GLY A 245 11.41 -5.60 11.75
CA GLY A 245 11.43 -4.93 13.06
C GLY A 245 12.22 -5.66 14.16
N GLY A 246 12.90 -6.76 13.83
CA GLY A 246 13.81 -7.47 14.74
C GLY A 246 13.13 -8.49 15.65
N VAL A 247 11.83 -8.75 15.47
CA VAL A 247 11.08 -9.75 16.24
C VAL A 247 11.52 -11.15 15.81
N SER A 248 11.87 -12.01 16.76
CA SER A 248 12.28 -13.39 16.46
C SER A 248 11.31 -14.39 17.08
N GLN A 249 11.01 -15.45 16.32
CA GLN A 249 10.16 -16.55 16.78
C GLN A 249 10.85 -17.88 16.55
N LYS A 250 10.90 -18.71 17.59
CA LYS A 250 11.40 -20.09 17.50
C LYS A 250 10.26 -21.02 17.11
N ILE A 251 10.52 -21.88 16.13
CA ILE A 251 9.59 -22.88 15.61
C ILE A 251 10.31 -24.23 15.61
N GLN A 252 9.65 -25.27 16.10
CA GLN A 252 10.18 -26.61 16.02
C GLN A 252 10.14 -27.10 14.57
N LYS A 253 11.22 -27.72 14.07
CA LYS A 253 11.29 -28.17 12.67
C LYS A 253 10.15 -29.13 12.30
N LYS A 254 9.74 -29.97 13.25
CA LYS A 254 8.60 -30.89 13.10
C LYS A 254 7.25 -30.18 12.88
N ASP A 255 7.14 -28.91 13.25
CA ASP A 255 5.91 -28.11 13.12
C ASP A 255 5.85 -27.30 11.82
N VAL A 256 6.92 -27.32 11.02
CA VAL A 256 6.93 -26.70 9.69
C VAL A 256 6.20 -27.58 8.69
N ALA A 257 5.23 -27.01 7.99
CA ALA A 257 4.54 -27.65 6.87
C ALA A 257 5.29 -27.37 5.56
N LYS A 258 5.65 -26.11 5.32
CA LYS A 258 6.34 -25.69 4.10
C LYS A 258 7.26 -24.50 4.38
N ARG A 259 8.38 -24.44 3.67
CA ARG A 259 9.22 -23.25 3.57
C ARG A 259 9.58 -22.97 2.12
N THR A 260 9.59 -21.70 1.74
CA THR A 260 9.89 -21.27 0.37
C THR A 260 10.86 -20.11 0.43
N LYS A 261 11.97 -20.20 -0.32
CA LYS A 261 12.93 -19.09 -0.46
C LYS A 261 12.26 -17.99 -1.27
N MET A 262 12.39 -16.74 -0.83
CA MET A 262 11.90 -15.58 -1.56
C MET A 262 12.85 -15.27 -2.72
N GLU A 263 12.29 -14.94 -3.87
CA GLU A 263 13.08 -14.46 -5.03
C GLU A 263 13.54 -13.01 -4.85
N ALA A 264 12.73 -12.22 -4.12
CA ALA A 264 13.04 -10.84 -3.79
C ALA A 264 13.74 -10.71 -2.43
N SER A 265 14.62 -9.73 -2.35
CA SER A 265 15.28 -9.24 -1.14
C SER A 265 14.26 -8.73 -0.13
N LEU A 266 14.61 -8.87 1.15
CA LEU A 266 13.88 -8.27 2.25
C LEU A 266 14.11 -6.75 2.35
N MET A 267 15.15 -6.22 1.69
CA MET A 267 15.36 -4.79 1.54
C MET A 267 14.46 -4.25 0.42
N PRO A 268 13.55 -3.30 0.70
CA PRO A 268 12.62 -2.78 -0.30
C PRO A 268 13.33 -2.08 -1.46
N GLU A 269 12.91 -2.38 -2.69
CA GLU A 269 13.32 -1.61 -3.86
C GLU A 269 12.78 -0.17 -3.81
N GLY A 270 13.45 0.73 -4.51
CA GLY A 270 12.98 2.11 -4.67
C GLY A 270 13.19 3.02 -3.46
N LEU A 271 13.90 2.59 -2.42
CA LEU A 271 14.19 3.41 -1.23
C LEU A 271 14.90 4.74 -1.59
N HIS A 272 15.83 4.68 -2.55
CA HIS A 272 16.55 5.84 -3.08
C HIS A 272 15.65 6.88 -3.77
N LEU A 273 14.44 6.51 -4.18
CA LEU A 273 13.52 7.40 -4.89
C LEU A 273 12.77 8.34 -3.95
N ALA A 274 12.77 8.02 -2.65
CA ALA A 274 12.31 8.90 -1.59
C ALA A 274 13.42 9.84 -1.07
N MET A 275 14.62 9.75 -1.64
CA MET A 275 15.79 10.58 -1.31
C MET A 275 16.05 11.57 -2.43
N SER A 276 16.47 12.77 -2.07
CA SER A 276 17.16 13.66 -2.99
C SER A 276 18.55 13.12 -3.32
N GLU A 277 19.11 13.57 -4.43
CA GLU A 277 20.47 13.21 -4.84
C GLU A 277 21.51 13.56 -3.77
N LYS A 278 21.32 14.71 -3.12
CA LYS A 278 22.15 15.15 -2.01
C LYS A 278 22.02 14.19 -0.82
N GLU A 279 20.80 13.83 -0.42
CA GLU A 279 20.57 12.88 0.68
C GLU A 279 21.23 11.52 0.39
N LEU A 280 21.17 11.03 -0.86
CA LEU A 280 21.83 9.78 -1.23
C LEU A 280 23.36 9.89 -1.14
N VAL A 281 23.95 10.96 -1.66
CA VAL A 281 25.41 11.21 -1.59
C VAL A 281 25.86 11.37 -0.13
N ASP A 282 25.11 12.11 0.68
CA ASP A 282 25.38 12.28 2.11
C ASP A 282 25.30 10.94 2.85
N LEU A 283 24.25 10.15 2.60
CA LEU A 283 24.09 8.80 3.17
C LEU A 283 25.30 7.91 2.84
N VAL A 284 25.72 7.92 1.57
CA VAL A 284 26.86 7.12 1.12
C VAL A 284 28.17 7.62 1.72
N GLU A 285 28.33 8.93 1.93
CA GLU A 285 29.46 9.50 2.67
C GLU A 285 29.51 8.97 4.11
N PHE A 286 28.37 9.01 4.80
CA PHE A 286 28.25 8.48 6.15
C PHE A 286 28.62 6.99 6.20
N LEU A 287 28.02 6.16 5.32
CA LEU A 287 28.28 4.72 5.26
C LEU A 287 29.74 4.40 4.90
N ALA A 288 30.35 5.15 3.98
CA ALA A 288 31.76 5.00 3.62
C ALA A 288 32.71 5.35 4.77
N GLY A 289 32.27 6.19 5.71
CA GLY A 289 32.99 6.53 6.93
C GLY A 289 32.89 5.47 8.04
N LEU A 290 31.99 4.49 7.92
CA LEU A 290 31.83 3.40 8.90
C LEU A 290 32.90 2.31 8.65
N LYS A 291 33.95 2.31 9.46
CA LYS A 291 35.13 1.42 9.34
C LYS A 291 35.58 0.90 10.68
#